data_AF-A0A2V9FBQ5-F1
#
_entry.id   AF-A0A2V9FBQ5-F1
#
_cell.length_a   1.000
_cell.length_b   1.000
_cell.length_c   1.000
_cell.angle_alpha   90.00
_cell.angle_beta   90.00
_cell.angle_gamma   90.00
#
_symmetry.space_group_name_H-M   'P 1'
#
loop_
_entity.id
_entity.type
_entity.pdbx_description
1 polymer ?
#
loop_
_entity_poly.entity_id
_entity_poly.type
_entity_poly.pdbx_seq_one_letter_code
_entity_poly.pdbx_strand_id
1 'polypeptide(L)'
;DAIVLITPIVETDGHDRMVDIYTQHKKHPDQPPYPLIWWGHYVSHDNNRDNLGVSLALSRNMLKTFFDWHPTVMHDLHESVPYLYIMTGTGPYNAWLDPIVISEWQEMAHHEIEEMTKRGVIG
;
A
#
# COMPACT_ATOMS: atom_id res chain seq x y z
N ASP A 1 1.62 15.84 20.28
CA ASP A 1 0.65 16.07 19.19
C ASP A 1 1.11 15.36 17.93
N ALA A 2 0.18 14.79 17.16
CA ALA A 2 0.46 14.07 15.91
C ALA A 2 -0.53 14.50 14.83
N ILE A 3 -0.08 14.47 13.57
CA ILE A 3 -0.93 14.68 12.39
C ILE A 3 -1.16 13.31 11.75
N VAL A 4 -2.43 12.96 11.54
CA VAL A 4 -2.81 11.69 10.92
C VAL A 4 -3.56 11.97 9.62
N LEU A 5 -3.07 11.40 8.53
CA LEU A 5 -3.71 11.45 7.22
C LEU A 5 -4.25 10.06 6.91
N ILE A 6 -5.53 9.97 6.51
CA ILE A 6 -6.16 8.71 6.15
C ILE A 6 -6.67 8.85 4.71
N THR A 7 -6.13 8.03 3.82
CA THR A 7 -6.64 7.86 2.46
C THR A 7 -7.42 6.55 2.41
N PRO A 8 -8.77 6.58 2.44
CA PRO A 8 -9.56 5.37 2.59
C PRO A 8 -9.47 4.45 1.37
N ILE A 9 -9.33 5.01 0.17
CA ILE A 9 -9.21 4.27 -1.09
C ILE A 9 -8.20 5.02 -1.96
N VAL A 10 -7.13 4.34 -2.36
CA VAL A 10 -6.14 4.84 -3.31
C VAL A 10 -6.58 4.56 -4.75
N GLU A 11 -7.11 3.36 -4.99
CA GLU A 11 -7.55 2.89 -6.32
C GLU A 11 -9.06 3.03 -6.49
N THR A 12 -9.53 4.25 -6.73
CA THR A 12 -10.97 4.55 -6.82
C THR A 12 -11.61 3.95 -8.07
N ASP A 13 -10.91 3.99 -9.20
CA ASP A 13 -11.45 3.51 -10.47
C ASP A 13 -11.61 1.99 -10.43
N GLY A 14 -10.58 1.29 -9.93
CA GLY A 14 -10.59 -0.17 -9.82
C GLY A 14 -11.56 -0.67 -8.77
N HIS A 15 -11.69 0.05 -7.66
CA HIS A 15 -12.70 -0.26 -6.64
C HIS A 15 -14.12 -0.21 -7.22
N ASP A 16 -14.46 0.83 -7.98
CA ASP A 16 -15.77 0.97 -8.62
C ASP A 16 -16.05 -0.21 -9.57
N ARG A 17 -15.06 -0.62 -10.36
CA ARG A 17 -15.17 -1.80 -11.24
C ARG A 17 -15.32 -3.11 -10.48
N MET A 18 -14.64 -3.26 -9.35
CA MET A 18 -14.80 -4.44 -8.51
C MET A 18 -16.22 -4.50 -7.89
N VAL A 19 -16.78 -3.36 -7.50
CA VAL A 19 -18.17 -3.26 -7.02
C VAL A 19 -19.17 -3.65 -8.10
N ASP A 20 -18.95 -3.23 -9.35
CA ASP A 20 -19.77 -3.63 -10.50
C ASP A 20 -19.73 -5.14 -10.74
N ILE A 21 -18.53 -5.73 -10.76
CA ILE A 21 -18.33 -7.18 -10.93
C ILE A 21 -19.03 -7.95 -9.80
N TYR A 22 -18.83 -7.52 -8.56
CA TYR A 22 -19.47 -8.13 -7.39
C TYR A 22 -21.01 -8.05 -7.50
N THR A 23 -21.54 -6.89 -7.85
CA THR A 23 -22.99 -6.67 -7.98
C THR A 23 -23.59 -7.50 -9.11
N GLN A 24 -22.88 -7.65 -10.24
CA GLN A 24 -23.29 -8.53 -11.33
C GLN A 24 -23.31 -9.98 -10.86
N HIS A 25 -22.24 -10.46 -10.23
CA HIS A 25 -22.14 -11.87 -9.82
C HIS A 25 -23.21 -12.22 -8.79
N LYS A 26 -23.51 -11.29 -7.86
CA LYS A 26 -24.62 -11.45 -6.91
C LYS A 26 -25.99 -11.63 -7.58
N LYS A 27 -26.22 -11.00 -8.74
CA LYS A 27 -27.45 -11.16 -9.54
C LYS A 27 -27.46 -12.44 -10.39
N HIS A 28 -26.28 -12.99 -10.67
CA HIS A 28 -26.10 -14.16 -11.52
C HIS A 28 -25.18 -15.19 -10.85
N PRO A 29 -25.59 -15.77 -9.71
CA PRO A 29 -24.71 -16.60 -8.86
C PRO A 29 -24.27 -17.91 -9.55
N ASP A 30 -25.03 -18.40 -10.52
CA ASP A 30 -24.71 -19.61 -11.27
C ASP A 30 -23.66 -19.37 -12.38
N GLN A 31 -23.27 -18.11 -12.62
CA GLN A 31 -22.27 -17.73 -13.60
C GLN A 31 -20.95 -17.37 -12.91
N PRO A 32 -19.80 -17.70 -13.52
CA PRO A 32 -18.52 -17.24 -12.99
C PRO A 32 -18.47 -15.70 -13.01
N PRO A 33 -17.83 -15.06 -12.01
CA PRO A 33 -17.65 -13.62 -12.01
C PRO A 33 -16.80 -13.19 -13.22
N TYR A 34 -17.11 -12.03 -13.78
CA TYR A 34 -16.26 -11.43 -14.81
C TYR A 34 -14.86 -11.16 -14.25
N PRO A 35 -13.79 -11.41 -15.04
CA PRO A 35 -12.46 -10.98 -14.62
C PRO A 35 -12.40 -9.46 -14.58
N LEU A 36 -11.64 -8.92 -13.64
CA LEU A 36 -11.35 -7.50 -13.65
C LEU A 36 -10.37 -7.20 -14.79
N ILE A 37 -10.85 -6.46 -15.81
CA ILE A 37 -10.07 -6.19 -17.03
C ILE A 37 -9.17 -4.95 -16.84
N TRP A 38 -9.67 -3.94 -16.13
CA TRP A 38 -9.00 -2.65 -15.92
C TRP A 38 -9.02 -2.28 -14.43
N TRP A 39 -7.91 -1.71 -13.95
CA TRP A 39 -7.79 -1.13 -12.61
C TRP A 39 -7.99 0.38 -12.62
N GLY A 40 -7.74 1.05 -13.75
CA GLY A 40 -7.98 2.49 -13.94
C GLY A 40 -8.89 2.77 -15.13
N HIS A 41 -9.14 4.05 -15.41
CA HIS A 41 -9.82 4.49 -16.62
C HIS A 41 -9.11 4.00 -17.90
N TYR A 42 -9.56 2.84 -18.41
CA TYR A 42 -9.02 2.13 -19.59
C TYR A 42 -7.56 1.64 -19.46
N VAL A 43 -7.03 1.50 -18.24
CA VAL A 43 -5.67 1.02 -18.00
C VAL A 43 -5.69 -0.19 -17.07
N SER A 44 -4.95 -1.23 -17.45
CA SER A 44 -4.70 -2.40 -16.61
C SER A 44 -3.29 -2.22 -16.06
N HIS A 45 -3.17 -2.12 -14.75
CA HIS A 45 -1.92 -1.78 -14.08
C HIS A 45 -1.80 -2.46 -12.72
N ASP A 46 -0.58 -2.56 -12.22
CA ASP A 46 -0.31 -2.80 -10.81
C ASP A 46 0.23 -1.48 -10.24
N ASN A 47 -0.61 -0.79 -9.46
CA ASN A 47 -0.26 0.51 -8.90
C ASN A 47 0.86 0.40 -7.84
N ASN A 48 1.00 -0.76 -7.20
CA ASN A 48 2.08 -1.07 -6.26
C ASN A 48 3.39 -1.47 -6.98
N ARG A 49 3.46 -1.28 -8.30
CA ARG A 49 4.68 -1.37 -9.13
C ARG A 49 4.94 -0.11 -9.94
N ASP A 50 4.04 0.87 -9.90
CA ASP A 50 4.17 2.12 -10.65
C ASP A 50 5.05 3.15 -9.92
N ASN A 51 5.67 2.81 -8.79
CA ASN A 51 6.60 3.72 -8.11
C ASN A 51 7.88 4.03 -8.92
N LEU A 52 8.27 3.14 -9.86
CA LEU A 52 9.42 3.35 -10.75
C LEU A 52 9.09 4.25 -11.94
N GLY A 53 7.89 4.10 -12.51
CA GLY A 53 7.47 4.80 -13.72
C GLY A 53 6.65 6.06 -13.45
N VAL A 54 5.93 6.08 -12.33
CA VAL A 54 5.03 7.15 -11.88
C VAL A 54 4.09 7.60 -12.99
N SER A 55 3.56 6.62 -13.72
CA SER A 55 2.76 6.83 -14.93
C SER A 55 1.28 7.09 -14.62
N LEU A 56 0.79 6.60 -13.47
CA LEU A 56 -0.59 6.73 -13.06
C LEU A 56 -0.84 8.04 -12.31
N ALA A 57 -2.06 8.57 -12.42
CA ALA A 57 -2.47 9.76 -11.70
C ALA A 57 -2.48 9.54 -10.18
N LEU A 58 -2.92 8.36 -9.73
CA LEU A 58 -2.92 7.99 -8.32
C LEU A 58 -1.49 8.00 -7.73
N SER A 59 -0.51 7.43 -8.44
CA SER A 59 0.89 7.37 -7.98
C SER A 59 1.47 8.77 -7.83
N ARG A 60 1.20 9.66 -8.78
CA ARG A 60 1.59 11.07 -8.69
C ARG A 60 0.95 11.76 -7.49
N ASN A 61 -0.33 11.51 -7.22
CA ASN A 61 -1.03 12.11 -6.09
C ASN A 61 -0.50 11.59 -4.74
N MET A 62 -0.21 10.29 -4.64
CA MET A 62 0.40 9.70 -3.45
C MET A 62 1.78 10.30 -3.18
N LEU A 63 2.66 10.33 -4.19
CA LEU A 63 4.00 10.89 -4.05
C LEU A 63 3.97 12.38 -3.73
N LYS A 64 3.09 13.15 -4.37
CA LYS A 64 2.90 14.57 -4.02
C LYS A 64 2.54 14.73 -2.55
N THR A 65 1.58 13.94 -2.06
CA THR A 65 1.17 13.99 -0.64
C THR A 65 2.32 13.61 0.29
N PHE A 66 3.08 12.56 -0.06
CA PHE A 66 4.26 12.15 0.70
C PHE A 66 5.30 13.28 0.80
N PHE A 67 5.60 13.96 -0.31
CA PHE A 67 6.56 15.07 -0.32
C PHE A 67 6.01 16.40 0.22
N ASP A 68 4.70 16.58 0.31
CA ASP A 68 4.13 17.75 0.98
C ASP A 68 4.21 17.59 2.51
N TRP A 69 4.02 16.37 3.03
CA TRP A 69 3.87 16.11 4.47
C TRP A 69 5.07 15.46 5.14
N HIS A 70 5.93 14.77 4.39
CA HIS A 70 7.10 14.03 4.89
C HIS A 70 6.77 13.15 6.11
N PRO A 71 5.83 12.18 5.97
CA PRO A 71 5.38 11.40 7.11
C PRO A 71 6.53 10.57 7.70
N THR A 72 6.60 10.50 9.03
CA THR A 72 7.55 9.63 9.74
C THR A 72 7.17 8.14 9.58
N VAL A 73 5.88 7.84 9.49
CA VAL A 73 5.34 6.50 9.33
C VAL A 73 4.28 6.51 8.23
N MET A 74 4.32 5.52 7.35
CA MET A 74 3.32 5.29 6.31
C MET A 74 2.89 3.82 6.32
N HIS A 75 1.59 3.59 6.47
CA HIS A 75 1.00 2.26 6.34
C HIS A 75 0.23 2.17 5.01
N ASP A 76 0.50 1.11 4.26
CA ASP A 76 -0.26 0.73 3.08
C ASP A 76 -0.99 -0.59 3.38
N LEU A 77 -2.32 -0.55 3.36
CA LEU A 77 -3.15 -1.67 3.78
C LEU A 77 -3.58 -2.49 2.57
N HIS A 78 -3.20 -3.77 2.56
CA HIS A 78 -3.54 -4.73 1.52
C HIS A 78 -4.48 -5.81 2.08
N GLU A 79 -5.36 -6.33 1.23
CA GLU A 79 -6.19 -7.48 1.56
C GLU A 79 -5.51 -8.77 1.09
N SER A 80 -5.22 -9.66 2.03
CA SER A 80 -4.75 -11.02 1.76
C SER A 80 -4.93 -11.85 3.04
N VAL A 81 -3.84 -12.21 3.70
CA VAL A 81 -3.80 -12.86 5.01
C VAL A 81 -3.45 -11.83 6.09
N PRO A 82 -3.76 -12.10 7.37
CA PRO A 82 -3.31 -11.25 8.48
C PRO A 82 -1.79 -11.35 8.63
N TYR A 83 -1.08 -10.51 7.88
CA TYR A 83 0.37 -10.48 7.77
C TYR A 83 0.86 -9.03 7.78
N LEU A 84 1.88 -8.76 8.58
CA LEU A 84 2.52 -7.45 8.63
C LEU A 84 3.90 -7.53 7.98
N TYR A 85 4.01 -6.96 6.79
CA TYR A 85 5.30 -6.80 6.14
C TYR A 85 5.99 -5.53 6.65
N ILE A 86 7.17 -5.67 7.25
CA ILE A 86 8.05 -4.57 7.61
C ILE A 86 9.45 -4.86 7.06
N MET A 87 10.03 -3.89 6.35
CA MET A 87 11.43 -4.00 5.92
C MET A 87 12.37 -3.70 7.09
N THR A 88 13.03 -4.73 7.63
CA THR A 88 14.04 -4.61 8.70
C THR A 88 15.41 -4.13 8.24
N GLY A 89 15.52 -3.69 6.98
CA GLY A 89 16.68 -2.92 6.55
C GLY A 89 17.82 -3.70 5.89
N THR A 90 17.50 -4.63 5.01
CA THR A 90 18.48 -5.42 4.26
C THR A 90 19.30 -4.61 3.23
N GLY A 91 18.98 -3.32 3.05
CA GLY A 91 19.64 -2.45 2.07
C GLY A 91 19.45 -2.92 0.61
N PRO A 92 20.17 -2.31 -0.35
CA PRO A 92 21.05 -1.15 -0.18
C PRO A 92 20.25 0.13 0.13
N TYR A 93 20.78 0.94 1.04
CA TYR A 93 20.24 2.27 1.31
C TYR A 93 20.84 3.31 0.38
N ASN A 94 20.12 4.42 0.21
CA ASN A 94 20.66 5.59 -0.49
C ASN A 94 21.90 6.10 0.26
N ALA A 95 23.04 6.17 -0.43
CA ALA A 95 24.34 6.56 0.13
C ALA A 95 24.38 8.00 0.71
N TRP A 96 23.38 8.81 0.40
CA TRP A 96 23.23 10.18 0.90
C TRP A 96 22.43 10.27 2.20
N LEU A 97 21.91 9.16 2.72
CA LEU A 97 21.24 9.11 4.01
C LEU A 97 22.26 8.97 5.15
N ASP A 98 22.01 9.70 6.24
CA ASP A 98 22.84 9.58 7.44
C ASP A 98 22.69 8.17 8.06
N PRO A 99 23.79 7.50 8.43
CA PRO A 99 23.73 6.21 9.12
C PRO A 99 22.84 6.20 10.36
N ILE A 100 22.72 7.32 11.09
CA ILE A 100 21.85 7.46 12.26
C ILE A 100 20.38 7.29 11.84
N VAL A 101 19.95 7.93 10.76
CA VAL A 101 18.57 7.80 10.24
C VAL A 101 18.26 6.36 9.87
N ILE A 102 19.24 5.66 9.27
CA ILE A 102 19.09 4.24 8.94
C ILE A 102 18.93 3.39 10.21
N SER A 103 19.73 3.66 11.25
CA SER A 103 19.61 2.97 12.55
C SER A 103 18.27 3.24 13.23
N GLU A 104 17.76 4.47 13.19
CA GLU A 104 16.44 4.82 13.75
C GLU A 104 15.31 4.07 13.04
N TRP A 105 15.36 3.94 11.72
CA TRP A 105 14.40 3.14 10.96
C TRP A 105 14.44 1.66 11.34
N GLN A 106 15.63 1.09 11.52
CA GLN A 106 15.79 -0.30 11.95
C GLN A 106 15.27 -0.52 13.37
N GLU A 107 15.52 0.41 14.28
CA GLU A 107 14.99 0.35 15.64
C GLU A 107 13.46 0.34 15.66
N MET A 108 12.82 1.23 14.88
CA MET A 108 11.37 1.24 14.72
C MET A 108 10.85 -0.08 14.14
N ALA A 109 11.48 -0.58 13.07
CA ALA A 109 11.08 -1.83 12.42
C ALA A 109 11.16 -3.04 13.36
N HIS A 110 12.24 -3.14 14.14
CA HIS A 110 12.42 -4.21 15.12
C HIS A 110 11.38 -4.13 16.24
N HIS A 111 11.15 -2.93 16.77
CA HIS A 111 10.14 -2.71 17.81
C HIS A 111 8.74 -3.12 17.33
N GLU A 112 8.35 -2.74 16.10
CA GLU A 112 7.04 -3.12 15.54
C GLU A 112 6.90 -4.63 15.37
N ILE A 113 7.91 -5.32 14.84
CA ILE A 113 7.89 -6.77 14.68
C ILE A 113 7.79 -7.47 16.03
N GLU A 114 8.57 -7.04 17.02
CA GLU A 114 8.54 -7.62 18.37
C GLU A 114 7.15 -7.47 19.01
N GLU A 115 6.58 -6.27 18.97
CA GLU A 115 5.27 -5.99 19.56
C GLU A 115 4.12 -6.74 18.85
N MET A 116 4.20 -6.87 17.54
CA MET A 116 3.19 -7.58 16.75
C MET A 116 3.32 -9.09 16.92
N THR A 117 4.55 -9.61 17.00
CA THR A 117 4.82 -11.02 17.34
C THR A 117 4.28 -11.38 18.72
N LYS A 118 4.48 -10.53 19.75
CA LYS A 118 3.89 -10.72 21.09
C LYS A 118 2.36 -10.84 21.06
N ARG A 119 1.70 -10.20 20.09
CA ARG A 119 0.24 -10.22 19.88
C ARG A 119 -0.23 -11.35 18.96
N GLY A 120 0.68 -12.21 18.49
CA GLY A 120 0.38 -13.32 17.59
C GLY A 120 0.17 -12.92 16.13
N VAL A 121 0.54 -11.70 15.74
CA VAL A 121 0.59 -11.29 14.33
C VAL A 121 1.95 -11.69 13.79
N ILE A 122 1.95 -12.52 12.74
CA ILE A 122 3.16 -13.00 12.10
C ILE A 122 3.63 -11.96 11.07
N GLY A 123 4.93 -11.64 11.10
CA GLY A 123 5.64 -10.78 10.15
C GLY A 123 6.88 -11.47 9.60
#